data_AF-A0A142YAG5-F1
#
_entry.id   AF-A0A142YAG5-F1
#
_cell.length_a   1.000
_cell.length_b   1.000
_cell.length_c   1.000
_cell.angle_alpha   90.00
_cell.angle_beta   90.00
_cell.angle_gamma   90.00
#
_symmetry.space_group_name_H-M   'P 1'
#
loop_
_entity.id
_entity.type
_entity.pdbx_description
1 polymer ?
#
loop_
_entity_poly.entity_id
_entity_poly.type
_entity_poly.pdbx_seq_one_letter_code
_entity_poly.pdbx_strand_id
1 'polypeptide(L)'
;MSLARERERAGRLAARDFDAAIQVARNLEDPWFRCQALADVARYAAEPKTFLRVIDQALEAGWSLAIPNRAATVVAWPVAALAERRPADRAEADRVGRTLRAAVARVASVVALEPSPISRADALLIHVHALSPKRLELRNEVLGLFVQACRDPRNRKGQRQLEQAVLVVAGDDVDSALGLAASLNEGRRTRAVALIRDRVAWLGPRSFFHSSGRNP
;
A
#
# COMPACT_ATOMS: atom_id res chain seq x y z
N MET A 1 -10.78 -22.97 10.17
CA MET A 1 -11.12 -22.08 9.02
C MET A 1 -9.84 -21.41 8.55
N SER A 2 -9.71 -21.00 7.28
CA SER A 2 -8.48 -20.34 6.81
C SER A 2 -8.44 -18.88 7.27
N LEU A 3 -7.29 -18.42 7.79
CA LEU A 3 -7.06 -17.05 8.26
C LEU A 3 -7.38 -15.98 7.19
N ALA A 4 -7.22 -16.32 5.90
CA ALA A 4 -7.59 -15.44 4.80
C ALA A 4 -9.11 -15.20 4.74
N ARG A 5 -9.93 -16.23 5.01
CA ARG A 5 -11.39 -16.11 5.06
C ARG A 5 -11.85 -15.32 6.29
N GLU A 6 -11.14 -15.45 7.40
CA GLU A 6 -11.45 -14.70 8.63
C GLU A 6 -11.11 -13.21 8.50
N ARG A 7 -9.97 -12.88 7.88
CA ARG A 7 -9.65 -11.50 7.48
C ARG A 7 -10.77 -10.91 6.63
N GLU A 8 -11.20 -11.63 5.59
CA GLU A 8 -12.26 -11.15 4.69
C GLU A 8 -13.60 -10.99 5.43
N ARG A 9 -13.94 -11.94 6.31
CA ARG A 9 -15.13 -11.87 7.17
C ARG A 9 -15.12 -10.60 8.03
N ALA A 10 -13.99 -10.25 8.63
CA ALA A 10 -13.88 -9.02 9.42
C ALA A 10 -14.19 -7.77 8.57
N GLY A 11 -13.59 -7.67 7.38
CA GLY A 11 -13.84 -6.54 6.47
C GLY A 11 -15.30 -6.44 6.02
N ARG A 12 -15.96 -7.56 5.68
CA ARG A 12 -17.37 -7.57 5.30
C ARG A 12 -18.31 -7.22 6.47
N LEU A 13 -17.94 -7.63 7.69
CA LEU A 13 -18.74 -7.36 8.90
C LEU A 13 -18.67 -5.88 9.31
N ALA A 14 -17.54 -5.22 9.08
CA ALA A 14 -17.29 -3.86 9.55
C ALA A 14 -18.32 -2.82 9.07
N ALA A 15 -18.92 -3.03 7.90
CA ALA A 15 -19.98 -2.16 7.37
C ALA A 15 -21.33 -2.28 8.13
N ARG A 16 -21.53 -3.36 8.88
CA ARG A 16 -22.80 -3.69 9.56
C ARG A 16 -22.65 -3.68 11.08
N ASP A 17 -21.51 -4.17 11.57
CA ASP A 17 -21.20 -4.30 12.99
C ASP A 17 -19.70 -4.07 13.18
N PHE A 18 -19.35 -2.81 13.42
CA PHE A 18 -17.97 -2.37 13.56
C PHE A 18 -17.29 -3.00 14.78
N ASP A 19 -18.00 -3.11 15.90
CA ASP A 19 -17.44 -3.64 17.14
C ASP A 19 -17.15 -5.14 17.02
N ALA A 20 -18.10 -5.92 16.49
CA ALA A 20 -17.85 -7.33 16.22
C ALA A 20 -16.73 -7.53 15.20
N ALA A 21 -16.65 -6.70 14.16
CA ALA A 21 -15.58 -6.76 13.17
C ALA A 21 -14.19 -6.50 13.77
N ILE A 22 -14.07 -5.52 14.68
CA ILE A 22 -12.83 -5.28 15.43
C ILE A 22 -12.45 -6.50 16.26
N GLN A 23 -13.40 -7.13 16.96
CA GLN A 23 -13.09 -8.29 17.79
C GLN A 23 -12.58 -9.46 16.94
N VAL A 24 -13.23 -9.74 15.81
CA VAL A 24 -12.75 -10.75 14.85
C VAL A 24 -11.34 -10.41 14.36
N ALA A 25 -11.09 -9.16 13.97
CA ALA A 25 -9.77 -8.75 13.48
C ALA A 25 -8.68 -8.88 14.56
N ARG A 26 -8.97 -8.51 15.82
CA ARG A 26 -8.02 -8.62 16.94
C ARG A 26 -7.66 -10.07 17.29
N ASN A 27 -8.62 -10.97 17.16
CA ASN A 27 -8.45 -12.38 17.52
C ASN A 27 -7.69 -13.20 16.46
N LEU A 28 -7.36 -12.61 15.30
CA LEU A 28 -6.51 -13.28 14.30
C LEU A 28 -5.11 -13.52 14.87
N GLU A 29 -4.70 -14.77 15.04
CA GLU A 29 -3.42 -15.11 15.68
C GLU A 29 -2.20 -14.63 14.89
N ASP A 30 -2.22 -14.79 13.57
CA ASP A 30 -1.11 -14.38 12.69
C ASP A 30 -1.09 -12.85 12.53
N PRO A 31 0.02 -12.17 12.93
CA PRO A 31 0.14 -10.71 12.82
C PRO A 31 -0.02 -10.17 11.39
N TRP A 32 0.34 -10.97 10.37
CA TRP A 32 0.14 -10.61 8.98
C TRP A 32 -1.33 -10.41 8.66
N PHE A 33 -2.19 -11.37 9.02
CA PHE A 33 -3.63 -11.28 8.77
C PHE A 33 -4.29 -10.27 9.69
N ARG A 34 -3.86 -10.19 10.96
CA ARG A 34 -4.34 -9.20 11.94
C ARG A 34 -4.12 -7.77 11.46
N CYS A 35 -2.91 -7.43 10.99
CA CYS A 35 -2.56 -6.11 10.44
C CYS A 35 -3.52 -5.72 9.29
N GLN A 36 -3.72 -6.63 8.34
CA GLN A 36 -4.58 -6.37 7.18
C GLN A 36 -6.06 -6.24 7.56
N ALA A 37 -6.55 -7.09 8.46
CA ALA A 37 -7.94 -7.06 8.91
C ALA A 37 -8.24 -5.77 9.68
N LEU A 38 -7.37 -5.39 10.64
CA LEU A 38 -7.54 -4.15 11.40
C LEU A 38 -7.54 -2.92 10.50
N ALA A 39 -6.66 -2.87 9.49
CA ALA A 39 -6.65 -1.77 8.52
C ALA A 39 -7.94 -1.70 7.68
N ASP A 40 -8.50 -2.85 7.27
CA ASP A 40 -9.77 -2.90 6.53
C ASP A 40 -10.93 -2.43 7.40
N VAL A 41 -11.02 -2.94 8.63
CA VAL A 41 -12.04 -2.55 9.61
C VAL A 41 -11.95 -1.06 9.95
N ALA A 42 -10.74 -0.52 10.14
CA ALA A 42 -10.53 0.89 10.49
C ALA A 42 -11.25 1.85 9.54
N ARG A 43 -11.35 1.51 8.24
CA ARG A 43 -11.99 2.36 7.23
C ARG A 43 -13.47 2.63 7.50
N TYR A 44 -14.12 1.78 8.28
CA TYR A 44 -15.53 1.92 8.68
C TYR A 44 -15.71 2.69 9.99
N ALA A 45 -14.63 3.10 10.66
CA ALA A 45 -14.71 3.93 11.85
C ALA A 45 -15.19 5.34 11.49
N ALA A 46 -16.36 5.73 12.00
CA ALA A 46 -16.88 7.09 11.82
C ALA A 46 -15.98 8.11 12.56
N GLU A 47 -15.71 7.86 13.84
CA GLU A 47 -14.95 8.76 14.68
C GLU A 47 -13.44 8.78 14.36
N PRO A 48 -12.82 9.96 14.18
CA PRO A 48 -11.39 10.09 13.92
C PRO A 48 -10.49 9.42 14.95
N LYS A 49 -10.85 9.53 16.24
CA LYS A 49 -10.09 8.93 17.35
C LYS A 49 -10.11 7.41 17.27
N THR A 50 -11.26 6.83 16.94
CA THR A 50 -11.42 5.38 16.77
C THR A 50 -10.68 4.89 15.54
N PHE A 51 -10.76 5.61 14.42
CA PHE A 51 -9.97 5.33 13.22
C PHE A 51 -8.47 5.22 13.55
N LEU A 52 -7.88 6.27 14.14
CA LEU A 52 -6.45 6.30 14.46
C LEU A 52 -6.06 5.20 15.45
N ARG A 53 -6.88 4.94 16.48
CA ARG A 53 -6.62 3.87 17.44
C ARG A 53 -6.56 2.49 16.77
N VAL A 54 -7.44 2.21 15.82
CA VAL A 54 -7.43 0.91 15.10
C VAL A 54 -6.25 0.85 14.12
N ILE A 55 -5.89 1.97 13.49
CA ILE A 55 -4.68 2.07 12.66
C ILE A 55 -3.41 1.80 13.48
N ASP A 56 -3.29 2.35 14.69
CA ASP A 56 -2.15 2.10 15.57
C ASP A 56 -2.03 0.60 15.89
N GLN A 57 -3.15 -0.07 16.18
CA GLN A 57 -3.18 -1.53 16.40
C GLN A 57 -2.79 -2.31 15.13
N ALA A 58 -3.21 -1.85 13.96
CA ALA A 58 -2.82 -2.47 12.69
C ALA A 58 -1.32 -2.33 12.43
N LEU A 59 -0.75 -1.15 12.68
CA LEU A 59 0.69 -0.89 12.56
C LEU A 59 1.48 -1.71 13.58
N GLU A 60 1.05 -1.77 14.84
CA GLU A 60 1.67 -2.60 15.87
C GLU A 60 1.70 -4.08 15.48
N ALA A 61 0.57 -4.62 14.99
CA ALA A 61 0.50 -5.98 14.49
C ALA A 61 1.43 -6.20 13.28
N GLY A 62 1.51 -5.25 12.35
CA GLY A 62 2.41 -5.37 11.19
C GLY A 62 3.89 -5.31 11.58
N TRP A 63 4.24 -4.47 12.55
CA TRP A 63 5.61 -4.32 13.02
C TRP A 63 6.08 -5.41 13.99
N SER A 64 5.18 -6.24 14.51
CA SER A 64 5.54 -7.38 15.37
C SER A 64 6.04 -8.60 14.58
N LEU A 65 5.96 -8.58 13.25
CA LEU A 65 6.55 -9.66 12.44
C LEU A 65 8.07 -9.69 12.59
N ALA A 66 8.61 -10.88 12.85
CA ALA A 66 10.04 -11.10 13.05
C ALA A 66 10.90 -10.81 11.81
N ILE A 67 10.33 -10.97 10.59
CA ILE A 67 11.05 -10.73 9.34
C ILE A 67 10.81 -9.27 8.92
N PRO A 68 11.82 -8.38 8.97
CA PRO A 68 11.63 -6.94 8.76
C PRO A 68 11.03 -6.60 7.39
N ASN A 69 11.45 -7.26 6.33
CA ASN A 69 10.90 -7.03 4.99
C ASN A 69 9.42 -7.43 4.88
N ARG A 70 8.99 -8.49 5.58
CA ARG A 70 7.58 -8.88 5.67
C ARG A 70 6.78 -7.86 6.48
N ALA A 71 7.34 -7.36 7.58
CA ALA A 71 6.74 -6.29 8.36
C ALA A 71 6.51 -5.04 7.49
N ALA A 72 7.56 -4.56 6.82
CA ALA A 72 7.50 -3.42 5.89
C ALA A 72 6.48 -3.62 4.76
N THR A 73 6.32 -4.85 4.26
CA THR A 73 5.32 -5.17 3.24
C THR A 73 3.89 -5.09 3.78
N VAL A 74 3.61 -5.71 4.93
CA VAL A 74 2.22 -5.82 5.42
C VAL A 74 1.66 -4.50 5.95
N VAL A 75 2.51 -3.61 6.44
CA VAL A 75 2.07 -2.27 6.87
C VAL A 75 1.58 -1.38 5.72
N ALA A 76 1.71 -1.83 4.46
CA ALA A 76 1.08 -1.16 3.32
C ALA A 76 -0.46 -1.09 3.45
N TRP A 77 -1.09 -2.01 4.19
CA TRP A 77 -2.53 -1.96 4.45
C TRP A 77 -2.95 -0.76 5.32
N PRO A 78 -2.40 -0.57 6.53
CA PRO A 78 -2.69 0.64 7.29
C PRO A 78 -2.21 1.93 6.59
N VAL A 79 -1.13 1.89 5.80
CA VAL A 79 -0.73 3.02 4.94
C VAL A 79 -1.81 3.35 3.92
N ALA A 80 -2.38 2.36 3.24
CA ALA A 80 -3.48 2.57 2.29
C ALA A 80 -4.71 3.14 2.99
N ALA A 81 -5.07 2.64 4.18
CA ALA A 81 -6.21 3.17 4.93
C ALA A 81 -6.01 4.64 5.35
N LEU A 82 -4.81 5.01 5.78
CA LEU A 82 -4.42 6.40 6.08
C LEU A 82 -4.41 7.29 4.81
N ALA A 83 -3.98 6.75 3.67
CA ALA A 83 -3.97 7.45 2.39
C ALA A 83 -5.39 7.69 1.86
N GLU A 84 -6.31 6.74 2.07
CA GLU A 84 -7.72 6.83 1.65
C GLU A 84 -8.59 7.69 2.57
N ARG A 85 -8.21 7.85 3.85
CA ARG A 85 -8.99 8.62 4.83
C ARG A 85 -9.24 10.04 4.32
N ARG A 86 -10.51 10.44 4.37
CA ARG A 86 -10.98 11.81 4.14
C ARG A 86 -11.24 12.45 5.50
N PRO A 87 -10.35 13.32 5.99
CA PRO A 87 -10.53 13.98 7.27
C PRO A 87 -11.78 14.87 7.27
N ALA A 88 -12.51 14.90 8.38
CA ALA A 88 -13.67 15.79 8.57
C ALA A 88 -13.24 17.23 8.86
N ASP A 89 -12.07 17.41 9.49
CA ASP A 89 -11.53 18.71 9.85
C ASP A 89 -9.99 18.76 9.72
N ARG A 90 -9.43 19.96 9.93
CA ARG A 90 -7.98 20.20 9.84
C ARG A 90 -7.19 19.46 10.92
N ALA A 91 -7.73 19.33 12.13
CA ALA A 91 -7.03 18.67 13.23
C ALA A 91 -6.90 17.16 12.99
N GLU A 92 -7.94 16.52 12.44
CA GLU A 92 -7.87 15.15 11.95
C GLU A 92 -6.89 15.04 10.79
N ALA A 93 -6.94 15.97 9.81
CA ALA A 93 -6.03 15.94 8.66
C ALA A 93 -4.57 15.98 9.09
N ASP A 94 -4.22 16.85 10.05
CA ASP A 94 -2.88 16.94 10.60
C ASP A 94 -2.45 15.66 11.32
N ARG A 95 -3.35 15.05 12.11
CA ARG A 95 -3.07 13.79 12.81
C ARG A 95 -2.86 12.63 11.82
N VAL A 96 -3.78 12.44 10.88
CA VAL A 96 -3.68 11.42 9.84
C VAL A 96 -2.42 11.61 9.00
N GLY A 97 -2.12 12.85 8.60
CA GLY A 97 -0.91 13.19 7.85
C GLY A 97 0.38 12.89 8.61
N ARG A 98 0.44 13.21 9.91
CA ARG A 98 1.58 12.85 10.77
C ARG A 98 1.75 11.34 10.90
N THR A 99 0.68 10.60 11.17
CA THR A 99 0.73 9.14 11.30
C THR A 99 1.16 8.48 9.99
N LEU A 100 0.64 8.94 8.85
CA LEU A 100 1.02 8.43 7.53
C LEU A 100 2.50 8.67 7.24
N ARG A 101 3.00 9.90 7.46
CA ARG A 101 4.42 10.22 7.27
C ARG A 101 5.32 9.37 8.17
N ALA A 102 4.96 9.21 9.44
CA ALA A 102 5.72 8.38 10.37
C ALA A 102 5.76 6.90 9.92
N ALA A 103 4.64 6.36 9.44
CA ALA A 103 4.57 4.99 8.92
C ALA A 103 5.46 4.81 7.67
N VAL A 104 5.40 5.73 6.71
CA VAL A 104 6.22 5.69 5.48
C VAL A 104 7.70 5.87 5.81
N ALA A 105 8.05 6.79 6.72
CA ALA A 105 9.43 6.97 7.18
C ALA A 105 9.99 5.69 7.81
N ARG A 106 9.20 5.00 8.65
CA ARG A 106 9.61 3.72 9.25
C ARG A 106 9.80 2.62 8.20
N VAL A 107 8.92 2.56 7.19
CA VAL A 107 9.10 1.65 6.04
C VAL A 107 10.44 1.92 5.35
N ALA A 108 10.74 3.18 5.03
CA ALA A 108 12.01 3.55 4.40
C ALA A 108 13.22 3.14 5.25
N SER A 109 13.19 3.38 6.57
CA SER A 109 14.25 2.97 7.48
C SER A 109 14.45 1.45 7.53
N VAL A 110 13.37 0.66 7.61
CA VAL A 110 13.45 -0.80 7.63
C VAL A 110 13.97 -1.35 6.30
N VAL A 111 13.46 -0.83 5.18
CA VAL A 111 13.86 -1.25 3.84
C VAL A 111 15.33 -0.89 3.55
N ALA A 112 15.84 0.23 4.08
CA ALA A 112 17.25 0.61 3.92
C ALA A 112 18.22 -0.44 4.52
N LEU A 113 17.79 -1.19 5.53
CA LEU A 113 18.58 -2.25 6.18
C LEU A 113 18.48 -3.60 5.47
N GLU A 114 17.53 -3.78 4.55
CA GLU A 114 17.35 -5.04 3.81
C GLU A 114 18.46 -5.18 2.74
N PRO A 115 19.33 -6.21 2.81
CA PRO A 115 20.45 -6.35 1.87
C PRO A 115 20.00 -6.60 0.44
N SER A 116 18.93 -7.38 0.25
CA SER A 116 18.45 -7.79 -1.07
C SER A 116 17.74 -6.64 -1.80
N PRO A 117 18.25 -6.16 -2.93
CA PRO A 117 17.59 -5.11 -3.72
C PRO A 117 16.20 -5.53 -4.20
N ILE A 118 16.01 -6.83 -4.47
CA ILE A 118 14.72 -7.39 -4.88
C ILE A 118 13.71 -7.31 -3.74
N SER A 119 14.13 -7.69 -2.53
CA SER A 119 13.27 -7.64 -1.34
C SER A 119 12.86 -6.20 -1.04
N ARG A 120 13.80 -5.25 -1.15
CA ARG A 120 13.51 -3.81 -1.05
C ARG A 120 12.48 -3.38 -2.09
N ALA A 121 12.68 -3.76 -3.35
CA ALA A 121 11.76 -3.40 -4.43
C ALA A 121 10.35 -3.99 -4.23
N ASP A 122 10.23 -5.24 -3.77
CA ASP A 122 8.93 -5.87 -3.46
C ASP A 122 8.18 -5.08 -2.37
N ALA A 123 8.87 -4.72 -1.28
CA ALA A 123 8.27 -3.95 -0.19
C ALA A 123 7.91 -2.52 -0.62
N LEU A 124 8.75 -1.84 -1.40
CA LEU A 124 8.46 -0.46 -1.81
C LEU A 124 7.35 -0.39 -2.86
N LEU A 125 7.28 -1.34 -3.80
CA LEU A 125 6.24 -1.36 -4.82
C LEU A 125 4.83 -1.45 -4.20
N ILE A 126 4.65 -2.24 -3.14
CA ILE A 126 3.35 -2.31 -2.47
C ILE A 126 2.95 -0.97 -1.85
N HIS A 127 3.90 -0.14 -1.38
CA HIS A 127 3.61 1.21 -0.89
C HIS A 127 3.33 2.22 -2.01
N VAL A 128 3.97 2.07 -3.18
CA VAL A 128 3.58 2.85 -4.37
C VAL A 128 2.10 2.63 -4.68
N HIS A 129 1.63 1.37 -4.64
CA HIS A 129 0.21 1.08 -4.79
C HIS A 129 -0.63 1.70 -3.66
N ALA A 130 -0.20 1.60 -2.40
CA ALA A 130 -0.97 2.09 -1.24
C ALA A 130 -1.16 3.62 -1.23
N LEU A 131 -0.18 4.35 -1.75
CA LEU A 131 -0.18 5.82 -1.75
C LEU A 131 -0.83 6.41 -3.01
N SER A 132 -0.88 5.64 -4.10
CA SER A 132 -1.53 6.07 -5.34
C SER A 132 -3.06 5.92 -5.26
N PRO A 133 -3.85 6.85 -5.81
CA PRO A 133 -3.47 8.14 -6.37
C PRO A 133 -3.50 9.31 -5.35
N LYS A 134 -3.69 9.00 -4.06
CA LYS A 134 -4.17 9.97 -3.07
C LYS A 134 -3.09 10.80 -2.39
N ARG A 135 -1.83 10.38 -2.47
CA ARG A 135 -0.71 10.91 -1.68
C ARG A 135 0.56 11.05 -2.54
N LEU A 136 0.48 11.89 -3.58
CA LEU A 136 1.50 12.01 -4.63
C LEU A 136 2.91 12.32 -4.10
N GLU A 137 3.04 13.26 -3.15
CA GLU A 137 4.34 13.62 -2.57
C GLU A 137 5.03 12.40 -1.93
N LEU A 138 4.34 11.73 -1.01
CA LEU A 138 4.86 10.52 -0.35
C LEU A 138 5.04 9.35 -1.32
N ARG A 139 4.14 9.20 -2.31
CA ARG A 139 4.30 8.21 -3.38
C ARG A 139 5.61 8.44 -4.11
N ASN A 140 5.94 9.68 -4.45
CA ASN A 140 7.14 10.03 -5.20
C ASN A 140 8.41 9.81 -4.36
N GLU A 141 8.37 10.07 -3.05
CA GLU A 141 9.46 9.71 -2.13
C GLU A 141 9.72 8.20 -2.13
N VAL A 142 8.67 7.39 -1.96
CA VAL A 142 8.77 5.92 -2.00
C VAL A 142 9.22 5.43 -3.38
N LEU A 143 8.73 6.04 -4.45
CA LEU A 143 9.09 5.70 -5.83
C LEU A 143 10.58 5.95 -6.09
N GLY A 144 11.14 7.03 -5.56
CA GLY A 144 12.58 7.30 -5.63
C GLY A 144 13.41 6.16 -5.03
N LEU A 145 13.05 5.69 -3.83
CA LEU A 145 13.70 4.54 -3.19
C LEU A 145 13.50 3.24 -4.00
N PHE A 146 12.31 3.05 -4.57
CA PHE A 146 11.97 1.87 -5.36
C PHE A 146 12.81 1.80 -6.65
N VAL A 147 12.94 2.91 -7.37
CA VAL A 147 13.79 3.00 -8.57
C VAL A 147 15.25 2.70 -8.21
N GLN A 148 15.74 3.21 -7.09
CA GLN A 148 17.08 2.90 -6.60
C GLN A 148 17.29 1.39 -6.38
N ALA A 149 16.30 0.70 -5.81
CA ALA A 149 16.34 -0.75 -5.61
C ALA A 149 16.32 -1.55 -6.94
N CYS A 150 15.73 -0.98 -8.00
CA CYS A 150 15.62 -1.59 -9.33
C CYS A 150 16.76 -1.22 -10.31
N ARG A 151 17.80 -0.50 -9.86
CA ARG A 151 18.83 0.09 -10.73
C ARG A 151 19.62 -0.90 -11.58
N ASP A 152 19.83 -2.15 -11.16
CA ASP A 152 20.59 -3.12 -11.97
C ASP A 152 19.76 -3.58 -13.19
N PRO A 153 20.13 -3.20 -14.43
CA PRO A 153 19.36 -3.57 -15.61
C PRO A 153 19.40 -5.07 -15.92
N ARG A 154 20.37 -5.82 -15.38
CA ARG A 154 20.47 -7.28 -15.53
C ARG A 154 19.46 -8.01 -14.65
N ASN A 155 18.93 -7.33 -13.62
CA ASN A 155 17.92 -7.91 -12.75
C ASN A 155 16.54 -7.92 -13.43
N ARG A 156 16.23 -9.05 -14.08
CA ARG A 156 14.94 -9.25 -14.77
C ARG A 156 13.72 -9.13 -13.87
N LYS A 157 13.83 -9.37 -12.55
CA LYS A 157 12.72 -9.17 -11.61
C LYS A 157 12.54 -7.68 -11.31
N GLY A 158 13.61 -6.96 -11.01
CA GLY A 158 13.59 -5.50 -10.83
C GLY A 158 12.99 -4.77 -12.03
N GLN A 159 13.39 -5.17 -13.25
CA GLN A 159 12.84 -4.58 -14.48
C GLN A 159 11.34 -4.86 -14.68
N ARG A 160 10.83 -6.02 -14.24
CA ARG A 160 9.38 -6.30 -14.26
C ARG A 160 8.63 -5.48 -13.22
N GLN A 161 9.19 -5.32 -12.02
CA GLN A 161 8.59 -4.49 -10.98
C GLN A 161 8.56 -3.02 -11.43
N LEU A 162 9.60 -2.54 -12.09
CA LEU A 162 9.65 -1.17 -12.62
C LEU A 162 8.58 -0.94 -13.69
N GLU A 163 8.37 -1.90 -14.59
CA GLU A 163 7.27 -1.88 -15.55
C GLU A 163 5.90 -1.85 -14.85
N GLN A 164 5.72 -2.62 -13.77
CA GLN A 164 4.49 -2.56 -12.96
C GLN A 164 4.30 -1.18 -12.33
N ALA A 165 5.34 -0.59 -11.74
CA ALA A 165 5.26 0.75 -11.15
C ALA A 165 4.84 1.81 -12.17
N VAL A 166 5.35 1.72 -13.41
CA VAL A 166 4.93 2.58 -14.53
C VAL A 166 3.43 2.49 -14.77
N LEU A 167 2.86 1.29 -14.83
CA LEU A 167 1.43 1.09 -15.07
C LEU A 167 0.57 1.55 -13.88
N VAL A 168 1.09 1.46 -12.66
CA VAL A 168 0.42 1.99 -11.46
C VAL A 168 0.32 3.50 -11.51
N VAL A 169 1.45 4.18 -11.75
CA VAL A 169 1.53 5.65 -11.82
C VAL A 169 0.76 6.18 -13.02
N ALA A 170 0.71 5.44 -14.14
CA ALA A 170 -0.05 5.84 -15.31
C ALA A 170 -1.57 5.94 -15.07
N GLY A 171 -2.09 5.29 -14.03
CA GLY A 171 -3.50 5.35 -13.69
C GLY A 171 -3.95 6.73 -13.21
N ASP A 172 -3.03 7.57 -12.72
CA ASP A 172 -3.33 8.89 -12.17
C ASP A 172 -2.38 10.01 -12.59
N ASP A 173 -1.21 9.68 -13.14
CA ASP A 173 -0.16 10.64 -13.49
C ASP A 173 0.65 10.12 -14.70
N VAL A 174 0.11 10.36 -15.89
CA VAL A 174 0.69 9.87 -17.16
C VAL A 174 2.09 10.41 -17.40
N ASP A 175 2.33 11.69 -17.09
CA ASP A 175 3.63 12.32 -17.34
C ASP A 175 4.72 11.72 -16.44
N SER A 176 4.44 11.54 -15.15
CA SER A 176 5.37 10.83 -14.25
C SER A 176 5.59 9.38 -14.68
N ALA A 177 4.56 8.69 -15.18
CA ALA A 177 4.69 7.32 -15.68
C ALA A 177 5.59 7.23 -16.91
N LEU A 178 5.46 8.17 -17.86
CA LEU A 178 6.33 8.26 -19.04
C LEU A 178 7.77 8.60 -18.65
N GLY A 179 7.97 9.50 -17.69
CA GLY A 179 9.29 9.78 -17.11
C GLY A 179 9.92 8.55 -16.46
N LEU A 180 9.14 7.79 -15.70
CA LEU A 180 9.59 6.53 -15.09
C LEU A 180 9.92 5.46 -16.13
N ALA A 181 9.14 5.37 -17.22
CA ALA A 181 9.36 4.42 -18.30
C ALA A 181 10.70 4.63 -19.02
N ALA A 182 11.28 5.84 -18.98
CA ALA A 182 12.62 6.10 -19.50
C ALA A 182 13.72 5.30 -18.79
N SER A 183 13.47 4.79 -17.58
CA SER A 183 14.39 3.95 -16.81
C SER A 183 14.32 2.45 -17.19
N LEU A 184 13.39 2.06 -18.07
CA LEU A 184 13.27 0.70 -18.59
C LEU A 184 14.18 0.49 -19.80
N ASN A 185 14.53 -0.77 -20.07
CA ASN A 185 15.14 -1.14 -21.35
C ASN A 185 14.17 -0.91 -22.53
N GLU A 186 14.73 -0.80 -23.75
CA GLU A 186 13.99 -0.41 -24.96
C GLU A 186 12.69 -1.20 -25.19
N GLY A 187 12.77 -2.53 -25.10
CA GLY A 187 11.63 -3.40 -25.36
C GLY A 187 10.51 -3.24 -24.35
N ARG A 188 10.84 -3.14 -23.05
CA ARG A 188 9.86 -2.89 -21.98
C ARG A 188 9.30 -1.48 -22.04
N ARG A 189 10.15 -0.49 -22.31
CA ARG A 189 9.74 0.91 -22.47
C ARG A 189 8.72 1.06 -23.58
N THR A 190 9.01 0.52 -24.76
CA THR A 190 8.10 0.57 -25.92
C THR A 190 6.75 -0.04 -25.58
N ARG A 191 6.75 -1.22 -24.94
CA ARG A 191 5.52 -1.90 -24.50
C ARG A 191 4.75 -1.07 -23.47
N ALA A 192 5.41 -0.58 -22.43
CA ALA A 192 4.77 0.21 -21.38
C ALA A 192 4.15 1.49 -21.94
N VAL A 193 4.86 2.21 -22.81
CA VAL A 193 4.36 3.42 -23.47
C VAL A 193 3.14 3.11 -24.36
N ALA A 194 3.14 2.00 -25.09
CA ALA A 194 1.98 1.57 -25.86
C ALA A 194 0.77 1.31 -24.95
N LEU A 195 0.94 0.55 -23.85
CA LEU A 195 -0.13 0.27 -22.88
C LEU A 195 -0.72 1.56 -22.27
N ILE A 196 0.12 2.55 -21.98
CA ILE A 196 -0.30 3.86 -21.46
C ILE A 196 -1.14 4.61 -22.50
N ARG A 197 -0.66 4.66 -23.76
CA ARG A 197 -1.33 5.37 -24.85
C ARG A 197 -2.68 4.74 -25.21
N ASP A 198 -2.73 3.43 -25.23
CA ASP A 198 -3.93 2.65 -25.59
C ASP A 198 -4.96 2.62 -24.44
N ARG A 199 -4.65 3.22 -23.29
CA ARG A 199 -5.50 3.24 -22.08
C ARG A 199 -6.07 1.86 -21.74
N VAL A 200 -5.21 0.85 -21.77
CA VAL A 200 -5.61 -0.54 -21.52
C VAL A 200 -6.34 -0.64 -20.18
N ALA A 201 -7.40 -1.47 -20.12
CA ALA A 201 -8.39 -1.49 -19.04
C ALA A 201 -7.84 -1.72 -17.61
N TRP A 202 -6.59 -2.16 -17.45
CA TRP A 202 -5.96 -2.33 -16.14
C TRP A 202 -4.72 -1.43 -16.01
N LEU A 203 -4.95 -0.14 -15.81
CA LEU A 203 -3.96 0.82 -15.31
C LEU A 203 -4.33 1.23 -13.89
N GLY A 204 -3.33 1.51 -13.06
CA GLY A 204 -3.54 2.02 -11.70
C GLY A 204 -3.21 1.05 -10.57
N PRO A 205 -3.39 1.50 -9.31
CA PRO A 205 -3.01 0.74 -8.14
C PRO A 205 -3.90 -0.48 -7.91
N ARG A 206 -3.35 -1.53 -7.30
CA ARG A 206 -4.15 -2.65 -6.80
C ARG A 206 -5.12 -2.18 -5.71
N SER A 207 -6.19 -2.94 -5.52
CA SER A 207 -6.99 -2.80 -4.31
C SER A 207 -6.30 -3.45 -3.10
N PHE A 208 -6.39 -2.80 -1.94
CA PHE A 208 -5.99 -3.34 -0.63
C PHE A 208 -7.16 -3.97 0.13
N PHE A 209 -8.36 -3.49 -0.16
CA PHE A 209 -9.57 -3.77 0.59
C PHE A 209 -10.65 -4.31 -0.31
N HIS A 210 -11.50 -5.17 0.23
CA HIS A 210 -12.64 -5.65 -0.54
C HIS A 210 -13.64 -4.49 -0.67
N SER A 211 -14.01 -4.16 -1.90
CA SER A 211 -15.05 -3.18 -2.17
C SER A 211 -16.39 -3.76 -1.73
N SER A 212 -16.86 -3.36 -0.56
CA SER A 212 -18.27 -3.48 -0.19
C SER A 212 -19.09 -2.55 -1.10
N GLY A 213 -19.43 -3.00 -2.30
CA GLY A 213 -20.51 -2.39 -3.11
C GLY A 213 -20.16 -1.23 -4.05
N ARG A 214 -19.11 -1.35 -4.87
CA ARG A 214 -19.15 -0.78 -6.23
C ARG A 214 -18.62 -1.82 -7.21
N ASN A 215 -19.54 -2.45 -7.93
CA ASN A 215 -19.22 -2.99 -9.24
C ASN A 215 -18.94 -1.82 -10.21
N PRO A 216 -18.12 -2.03 -11.24
CA PRO A 216 -17.96 -1.06 -12.32
C PRO A 216 -19.30 -0.69 -12.96
#